data_AF-A0A6P4B8U3-F1
#
_entry.id   AF-A0A6P4B8U3-F1
#
_cell.length_a   1.000
_cell.length_b   1.000
_cell.length_c   1.000
_cell.angle_alpha   90.00
_cell.angle_beta   90.00
_cell.angle_gamma   90.00
#
_symmetry.space_group_name_H-M   'P 1'
#
loop_
_entity.id
_entity.type
_entity.pdbx_description
1 polymer ?
#
loop_
_entity_poly.entity_id
_entity_poly.type
_entity_poly.pdbx_seq_one_letter_code
_entity_poly.pdbx_strand_id
1 'polypeptide(L)'
;MQLSTFKCPQFTKYYHLSGSPFIPLYYSFLHNFISASFKIRSTFSLRNMYAGSFAAPVSGAGYVGLKANSSNLYTTTNIEWCKTKNIVSNGSKTHCMKTWNPINNRKFETLSYLPPLSDESIGKEIDYMLKKGWTPCLEFDEVGCIRRENSRMPGYYDGRYWTLWKLPFFGCTDSSQVMNEIKECKEQYPNAYIRCLAFDDHRHMQAMAFLIHKPPST
;
A
#
# COMPACT_ATOMS: atom_id res chain seq x y z
N MET A 1 -6.69 32.37 -38.75
CA MET A 1 -5.42 31.90 -38.17
C MET A 1 -5.57 30.40 -37.91
N GLN A 2 -4.79 29.59 -38.62
CA GLN A 2 -4.94 28.14 -38.73
C GLN A 2 -4.58 27.40 -37.43
N LEU A 3 -5.53 26.57 -36.96
CA LEU A 3 -5.27 25.43 -36.09
C LEU A 3 -4.73 24.28 -36.97
N SER A 4 -3.46 23.91 -36.78
CA SER A 4 -2.89 22.72 -37.40
C SER A 4 -3.22 21.49 -36.57
N THR A 5 -4.17 20.70 -37.05
CA THR A 5 -4.44 19.34 -36.60
C THR A 5 -3.38 18.39 -37.17
N PHE A 6 -2.55 17.80 -36.30
CA PHE A 6 -1.72 16.65 -36.69
C PHE A 6 -2.55 15.38 -36.58
N LYS A 7 -2.96 14.86 -37.75
CA LYS A 7 -3.40 13.47 -37.94
C LYS A 7 -2.16 12.57 -38.03
N CYS A 8 -2.16 11.45 -37.31
CA CYS A 8 -1.35 10.28 -37.65
C CYS A 8 -2.22 9.01 -37.47
N PRO A 9 -2.10 8.00 -38.35
CA PRO A 9 -3.22 7.15 -38.75
C PRO A 9 -3.28 5.77 -38.06
N GLN A 10 -4.52 5.24 -38.04
CA GLN A 10 -4.93 3.84 -38.01
C GLN A 10 -4.14 2.83 -37.17
N PHE A 11 -4.73 2.42 -36.04
CA PHE A 11 -4.71 1.03 -35.59
C PHE A 11 -6.11 0.65 -35.10
N THR A 12 -6.98 0.29 -36.05
CA THR A 12 -8.28 -0.32 -35.75
C THR A 12 -8.19 -1.81 -36.06
N LYS A 13 -8.74 -2.62 -35.14
CA LYS A 13 -8.95 -4.08 -35.15
C LYS A 13 -7.79 -4.89 -34.56
N TYR A 14 -8.06 -5.58 -33.45
CA TYR A 14 -8.15 -7.06 -33.34
C TYR A 14 -8.44 -7.42 -31.87
N TYR A 15 -9.69 -7.74 -31.54
CA TYR A 15 -10.01 -8.56 -30.37
C TYR A 15 -11.22 -9.44 -30.66
N HIS A 16 -10.97 -10.66 -31.13
CA HIS A 16 -11.84 -11.80 -30.83
C HIS A 16 -11.08 -13.12 -30.97
N LEU A 17 -11.31 -13.99 -29.97
CA LEU A 17 -11.08 -15.43 -29.87
C LEU A 17 -9.79 -15.96 -29.21
N SER A 18 -10.06 -16.54 -28.03
CA SER A 18 -9.63 -17.86 -27.53
C SER A 18 -8.19 -18.10 -27.08
N GLY A 19 -8.04 -18.34 -25.77
CA GLY A 19 -7.36 -19.53 -25.25
C GLY A 19 -5.83 -19.49 -25.15
N SER A 20 -5.36 -19.34 -23.90
CA SER A 20 -4.01 -19.65 -23.37
C SER A 20 -3.06 -18.46 -23.16
N PRO A 21 -2.23 -18.49 -22.09
CA PRO A 21 -1.61 -17.28 -21.54
C PRO A 21 -0.25 -17.03 -22.19
N PHE A 22 -0.17 -15.99 -23.02
CA PHE A 22 1.09 -15.37 -23.39
C PHE A 22 1.11 -13.96 -22.81
N ILE A 23 1.96 -13.79 -21.81
CA ILE A 23 2.31 -12.50 -21.19
C ILE A 23 2.95 -11.64 -22.30
N PRO A 24 2.38 -10.48 -22.68
CA PRO A 24 3.00 -9.64 -23.68
C PRO A 24 4.19 -8.91 -23.04
N LEU A 25 5.37 -9.31 -23.49
CA LEU A 25 6.62 -8.56 -23.40
C LEU A 25 6.43 -7.17 -24.02
N TYR A 26 6.14 -6.17 -23.18
CA TYR A 26 6.19 -4.78 -23.60
C TYR A 26 6.93 -3.93 -22.56
N TYR A 27 8.21 -4.24 -22.33
CA TYR A 27 9.15 -3.31 -21.67
C TYR A 27 10.60 -3.48 -22.11
N SER A 28 10.84 -3.99 -23.31
CA SER A 28 12.20 -4.00 -23.92
C SER A 28 12.56 -2.68 -24.61
N PHE A 29 11.66 -1.68 -24.62
CA PHE A 29 11.88 -0.40 -25.34
C PHE A 29 12.27 0.79 -24.45
N LEU A 30 12.21 0.67 -23.12
CA LEU A 30 12.61 1.71 -22.17
C LEU A 30 13.90 1.39 -21.40
N HIS A 31 14.45 0.19 -21.54
CA HIS A 31 15.65 -0.26 -20.80
C HIS A 31 16.96 -0.16 -21.59
N ASN A 32 16.92 0.14 -22.90
CA ASN A 32 18.10 0.11 -23.78
C ASN A 32 18.80 1.47 -24.01
N PHE A 33 18.26 2.59 -23.53
CA PHE A 33 18.91 3.91 -23.71
C PHE A 33 19.75 4.39 -22.51
N ILE A 34 19.68 3.73 -21.35
CA ILE A 34 20.38 4.17 -20.13
C ILE A 34 21.59 3.26 -19.78
N SER A 35 21.73 2.09 -20.42
CA SER A 35 22.77 1.11 -20.04
C SER A 35 24.12 1.26 -20.78
N ALA A 36 24.27 2.23 -21.68
CA ALA A 36 25.48 2.39 -22.50
C ALA A 36 26.59 3.26 -21.86
N SER A 37 26.52 3.56 -20.57
CA SER A 37 27.57 4.33 -19.88
C SER A 37 27.76 3.91 -18.43
N PHE A 38 28.10 2.64 -18.18
CA PHE A 38 28.94 2.31 -17.02
C PHE A 38 29.55 0.91 -17.15
N LYS A 39 30.54 0.80 -18.03
CA LYS A 39 31.53 -0.28 -17.96
C LYS A 39 32.85 0.39 -17.67
N ILE A 40 33.33 0.29 -16.42
CA ILE A 40 34.74 0.11 -16.02
C ILE A 40 34.85 0.10 -14.48
N ARG A 41 35.38 -1.02 -13.98
CA ARG A 41 36.09 -1.27 -12.71
C ARG A 41 35.37 -1.01 -11.37
N SER A 42 35.06 -2.10 -10.69
CA SER A 42 35.79 -2.41 -9.45
C SER A 42 35.75 -3.92 -9.17
N THR A 43 36.92 -4.54 -9.19
CA THR A 43 37.17 -5.89 -8.69
C THR A 43 37.29 -5.80 -7.17
N PHE A 44 36.40 -6.46 -6.43
CA PHE A 44 36.63 -6.71 -5.01
C PHE A 44 36.50 -8.20 -4.68
N SER A 45 37.56 -8.66 -4.01
CA SER A 45 37.91 -10.01 -3.63
C SER A 45 36.91 -10.63 -2.66
N LEU A 46 36.45 -11.85 -2.95
CA LEU A 46 35.69 -12.68 -2.04
C LEU A 46 36.59 -13.18 -0.91
N ARG A 47 36.33 -12.74 0.32
CA ARG A 47 36.87 -13.37 1.55
C ARG A 47 35.77 -14.21 2.18
N ASN A 48 36.04 -15.51 2.30
CA ASN A 48 35.30 -16.45 3.14
C ASN A 48 35.29 -15.96 4.59
N MET A 49 34.11 -15.77 5.18
CA MET A 49 33.94 -15.65 6.64
C MET A 49 33.36 -16.95 7.18
N TYR A 50 34.13 -17.63 8.02
CA TYR A 50 33.66 -18.72 8.87
C TYR A 50 32.73 -18.17 9.95
N ALA A 51 31.61 -18.86 10.18
CA ALA A 51 30.70 -18.60 11.28
C ALA A 51 31.32 -19.07 12.60
N GLY A 52 31.89 -18.13 13.37
CA GLY A 52 32.24 -18.34 14.77
C GLY A 52 31.03 -18.08 15.65
N SER A 53 30.50 -19.13 16.27
CA SER A 53 29.47 -19.02 17.31
C SER A 53 30.11 -18.52 18.61
N PHE A 54 29.83 -17.27 18.98
CA PHE A 54 30.13 -16.76 20.33
C PHE A 54 28.80 -16.58 21.05
N ALA A 55 28.45 -17.56 21.89
CA ALA A 55 27.37 -17.43 22.84
C ALA A 55 27.87 -16.60 24.03
N ALA A 56 27.41 -15.35 24.15
CA ALA A 56 27.56 -14.58 25.39
C ALA A 56 26.41 -14.93 26.34
N PRO A 57 26.66 -15.22 27.63
CA PRO A 57 25.57 -15.39 28.59
C PRO A 57 24.98 -14.03 28.92
N VAL A 58 23.70 -13.82 28.57
CA VAL A 58 22.91 -12.70 29.08
C VAL A 58 22.33 -13.13 30.43
N SER A 59 22.78 -12.50 31.51
CA SER A 59 22.14 -12.61 32.83
C SER A 59 20.78 -11.93 32.80
N GLY A 60 19.72 -12.69 32.56
CA GLY A 60 18.33 -12.25 32.74
C GLY A 60 17.85 -12.57 34.16
N ALA A 61 17.20 -11.61 34.81
CA ALA A 61 16.48 -11.82 36.07
C ALA A 61 15.37 -12.87 35.86
N GLY A 62 15.48 -14.01 36.54
CA GLY A 62 14.47 -15.06 36.49
C GLY A 62 13.16 -14.56 37.10
N TYR A 63 12.09 -14.54 36.30
CA TYR A 63 10.74 -14.42 36.83
C TYR A 63 10.41 -15.72 37.58
N VAL A 64 10.40 -15.66 38.91
CA VAL A 64 9.89 -16.73 39.76
C VAL A 64 8.36 -16.69 39.66
N GLY A 65 7.77 -17.70 39.03
CA GLY A 65 6.32 -17.86 38.96
C GLY A 65 5.68 -17.86 40.35
N LEU A 66 4.50 -17.25 40.46
CA LEU A 66 3.70 -17.28 41.68
C LEU A 66 3.26 -18.73 41.96
N LYS A 67 3.92 -19.38 42.92
CA LYS A 67 3.43 -20.63 43.50
C LYS A 67 2.21 -20.30 44.37
N ALA A 68 1.05 -20.85 44.04
CA ALA A 68 -0.12 -20.82 44.90
C ALA A 68 0.12 -21.75 46.10
N ASN A 69 0.45 -21.19 47.26
CA ASN A 69 0.44 -21.93 48.53
C ASN A 69 -0.99 -21.94 49.08
N SER A 70 -1.66 -23.09 49.00
CA SER A 70 -3.04 -23.30 49.46
C SER A 70 -3.18 -23.56 50.97
N SER A 71 -2.20 -23.15 51.79
CA SER A 71 -2.11 -23.54 53.20
C SER A 71 -2.30 -22.38 54.17
N ASN A 72 -3.33 -21.56 53.95
CA ASN A 72 -3.85 -20.63 54.96
C ASN A 72 -5.33 -20.31 54.68
N LEU A 73 -6.16 -21.36 54.71
CA LEU A 73 -7.60 -21.22 54.90
C LEU A 73 -7.86 -21.06 56.41
N TYR A 74 -7.99 -19.82 56.86
CA TYR A 74 -8.58 -19.52 58.16
C TYR A 74 -10.06 -19.19 57.96
N THR A 75 -10.91 -20.11 58.38
CA THR A 75 -12.32 -19.87 58.63
C THR A 75 -12.44 -19.37 60.06
N THR A 76 -12.76 -18.10 60.29
CA THR A 76 -13.60 -17.63 61.42
C THR A 76 -13.93 -16.15 61.25
N THR A 77 -15.13 -15.87 61.73
CA THR A 77 -15.98 -14.69 61.76
C THR A 77 -15.31 -13.36 62.19
N ASN A 78 -15.92 -12.27 61.72
CA ASN A 78 -15.70 -10.86 62.10
C ASN A 78 -14.42 -10.20 61.61
N ILE A 79 -14.47 -9.73 60.36
CA ILE A 79 -13.65 -8.60 59.91
C ILE A 79 -14.59 -7.45 59.60
N GLU A 80 -14.74 -6.56 60.59
CA GLU A 80 -15.37 -5.25 60.52
C GLU A 80 -14.51 -4.27 59.66
N TRP A 81 -14.08 -4.73 58.48
CA TRP A 81 -13.22 -4.02 57.53
C TRP A 81 -13.83 -4.07 56.12
N CYS A 82 -15.16 -4.05 56.04
CA CYS A 82 -15.92 -3.85 54.81
C CYS A 82 -16.61 -2.48 54.75
N LYS A 83 -16.36 -1.57 55.71
CA LYS A 83 -16.99 -0.24 55.73
C LYS A 83 -16.25 0.84 54.95
N THR A 84 -15.01 0.63 54.50
CA THR A 84 -14.35 1.59 53.61
C THR A 84 -13.27 0.92 52.78
N LYS A 85 -13.67 0.02 51.89
CA LYS A 85 -12.93 -0.09 50.63
C LYS A 85 -13.81 0.62 49.61
N ASN A 86 -13.35 1.78 49.16
CA ASN A 86 -13.63 2.21 47.80
C ASN A 86 -13.13 1.06 46.91
N ILE A 87 -13.98 0.05 46.71
CA ILE A 87 -13.90 -0.84 45.57
C ILE A 87 -13.93 0.16 44.42
N VAL A 88 -12.78 0.33 43.77
CA VAL A 88 -12.67 1.19 42.61
C VAL A 88 -13.63 0.58 41.61
N SER A 89 -14.87 1.08 41.59
CA SER A 89 -15.90 0.62 40.68
C SER A 89 -15.53 1.24 39.34
N ASN A 90 -14.59 0.59 38.65
CA ASN A 90 -14.30 0.92 37.27
C ASN A 90 -15.53 0.68 36.36
N GLY A 91 -16.63 0.16 36.93
CA GLY A 91 -17.88 -0.19 36.27
C GLY A 91 -18.63 0.96 35.59
N SER A 92 -18.27 2.24 35.79
CA SER A 92 -18.89 3.36 35.05
C SER A 92 -18.00 3.99 33.97
N LYS A 93 -16.72 3.60 33.88
CA LYS A 93 -15.75 4.13 32.88
C LYS A 93 -15.18 3.04 31.95
N THR A 94 -15.84 1.89 31.83
CA THR A 94 -15.41 0.82 30.90
C THR A 94 -15.62 1.15 29.42
N HIS A 95 -16.32 2.25 29.08
CA HIS A 95 -16.56 2.68 27.70
C HIS A 95 -15.42 3.47 27.02
N CYS A 96 -14.27 3.69 27.69
CA CYS A 96 -13.16 4.46 27.11
C CYS A 96 -12.30 3.63 26.12
N MET A 97 -12.35 2.30 26.23
CA MET A 97 -11.57 1.40 25.38
C MET A 97 -12.38 1.02 24.15
N LYS A 98 -11.95 1.51 22.98
CA LYS A 98 -12.50 1.09 21.69
C LYS A 98 -11.63 -0.01 21.09
N THR A 99 -12.26 -1.06 20.61
CA THR A 99 -11.58 -2.13 19.84
C THR A 99 -11.54 -1.74 18.37
N TRP A 100 -10.39 -1.91 17.72
CA TRP A 100 -10.26 -1.73 16.28
C TRP A 100 -11.06 -2.82 15.54
N ASN A 101 -11.88 -2.44 14.56
CA ASN A 101 -12.64 -3.41 13.76
C ASN A 101 -11.72 -4.06 12.71
N PRO A 102 -11.48 -5.39 12.77
CA PRO A 102 -10.67 -6.09 11.79
C PRO A 102 -11.47 -6.50 10.53
N ILE A 103 -12.80 -6.46 10.57
CA ILE A 103 -13.69 -6.97 9.52
C ILE A 103 -14.00 -5.87 8.50
N ASN A 104 -13.86 -6.18 7.21
CA ASN A 104 -14.18 -5.29 6.08
C ASN A 104 -13.48 -3.92 6.11
N ASN A 105 -12.36 -3.82 6.85
CA ASN A 105 -11.61 -2.59 7.06
C ASN A 105 -10.24 -2.65 6.38
N ARG A 106 -10.22 -3.11 5.12
CA ARG A 106 -9.00 -3.21 4.32
C ARG A 106 -8.45 -1.82 3.99
N LYS A 107 -7.12 -1.75 3.94
CA LYS A 107 -6.34 -0.52 3.71
C LYS A 107 -5.60 -0.60 2.39
N PHE A 108 -5.28 0.56 1.83
CA PHE A 108 -4.74 0.76 0.49
C PHE A 108 -3.55 1.73 0.56
N GLU A 109 -2.65 1.48 1.51
CA GLU A 109 -1.46 2.31 1.75
C GLU A 109 -1.79 3.78 2.11
N THR A 110 -1.01 4.73 1.61
CA THR A 110 -1.06 6.15 1.95
C THR A 110 -2.47 6.73 1.84
N LEU A 111 -2.85 7.57 2.80
CA LEU A 111 -4.17 8.22 2.95
C LEU A 111 -5.36 7.28 3.23
N SER A 112 -5.20 5.95 3.18
CA SER A 112 -6.33 5.02 3.33
C SER A 112 -6.92 4.87 4.76
N TYR A 113 -6.25 5.46 5.76
CA TYR A 113 -6.75 5.56 7.13
C TYR A 113 -7.60 6.82 7.37
N LEU A 114 -7.53 7.79 6.47
CA LEU A 114 -8.33 9.01 6.53
C LEU A 114 -9.77 8.72 6.11
N PRO A 115 -10.72 9.62 6.43
CA PRO A 115 -12.03 9.61 5.79
C PRO A 115 -11.90 9.61 4.25
N PRO A 116 -12.92 9.10 3.52
CA PRO A 116 -12.93 9.15 2.06
C PRO A 116 -12.64 10.56 1.55
N LEU A 117 -11.68 10.68 0.64
CA LEU A 117 -11.26 11.96 0.10
C LEU A 117 -12.36 12.54 -0.79
N SER A 118 -12.64 13.84 -0.62
CA SER A 118 -13.50 14.57 -1.56
C SER A 118 -12.76 14.81 -2.88
N ASP A 119 -13.50 15.02 -3.97
CA ASP A 119 -12.92 15.33 -5.28
C ASP A 119 -12.02 16.59 -5.23
N GLU A 120 -12.37 17.58 -4.40
CA GLU A 120 -11.53 18.76 -4.15
C GLU A 120 -10.20 18.41 -3.47
N SER A 121 -10.22 17.47 -2.53
CA SER A 121 -9.01 17.02 -1.84
C SER A 121 -8.12 16.22 -2.77
N ILE A 122 -8.71 15.37 -3.62
CA ILE A 122 -7.99 14.63 -4.66
C ILE A 122 -7.32 15.60 -5.64
N GLY A 123 -8.04 16.64 -6.07
CA GLY A 123 -7.48 17.70 -6.91
C GLY A 123 -6.25 18.38 -6.27
N LYS A 124 -6.30 18.67 -4.96
CA LYS A 124 -5.16 19.24 -4.22
C LYS A 124 -3.95 18.30 -4.14
N GLU A 125 -4.17 17.00 -3.98
CA GLU A 125 -3.07 16.01 -4.01
C GLU A 125 -2.44 15.93 -5.40
N ILE A 126 -3.24 16.00 -6.46
CA ILE A 126 -2.74 16.05 -7.84
C ILE A 126 -1.95 17.35 -8.06
N ASP A 127 -2.48 18.50 -7.63
CA ASP A 127 -1.77 19.79 -7.71
C ASP A 127 -0.41 19.72 -6.97
N TYR A 128 -0.36 19.01 -5.85
CA TYR A 128 0.88 18.78 -5.11
C TYR A 128 1.89 17.97 -5.95
N MET A 129 1.46 16.91 -6.62
CA MET A 129 2.31 16.11 -7.52
C MET A 129 2.87 16.97 -8.66
N LEU A 130 2.01 17.76 -9.30
CA LEU A 130 2.39 18.64 -10.41
C LEU A 130 3.38 19.71 -9.95
N LYS A 131 3.19 20.31 -8.77
CA LYS A 131 4.14 21.27 -8.18
C LYS A 131 5.50 20.65 -7.85
N LYS A 132 5.56 19.34 -7.60
CA LYS A 132 6.81 18.60 -7.40
C LYS A 132 7.50 18.22 -8.70
N GLY A 133 6.86 18.45 -9.86
CA GLY A 133 7.35 18.00 -11.16
C GLY A 133 7.18 16.49 -11.37
N TRP A 134 6.35 15.82 -10.56
CA TRP A 134 6.08 14.40 -10.73
C TRP A 134 5.01 14.19 -11.79
N THR A 135 5.12 13.09 -12.54
CA THR A 135 4.15 12.73 -13.58
C THR A 135 3.05 11.86 -12.96
N PRO A 136 1.79 12.34 -12.89
CA PRO A 136 0.69 11.55 -12.37
C PRO A 136 0.28 10.44 -13.33
N CYS A 137 -0.31 9.39 -12.78
CA CYS A 137 -0.72 8.20 -13.50
C CYS A 137 -1.90 7.53 -12.79
N LEU A 138 -2.78 6.87 -13.54
CA LEU A 138 -3.94 6.16 -13.00
C LEU A 138 -3.79 4.66 -13.22
N GLU A 139 -4.17 3.89 -12.20
CA GLU A 139 -4.27 2.45 -12.29
C GLU A 139 -5.58 1.97 -11.65
N PHE A 140 -6.10 0.86 -12.16
CA PHE A 140 -7.30 0.23 -11.66
C PHE A 140 -7.17 -1.30 -11.58
N ASP A 141 -7.90 -1.88 -10.64
CA ASP A 141 -7.96 -3.33 -10.43
C ASP A 141 -9.30 -3.73 -9.81
N GLU A 142 -9.82 -4.91 -10.17
CA GLU A 142 -11.08 -5.41 -9.62
C GLU A 142 -10.90 -6.01 -8.21
N VAL A 143 -9.73 -6.59 -7.95
CA VAL A 143 -9.48 -7.39 -6.73
C VAL A 143 -9.03 -6.51 -5.56
N GLY A 144 -8.16 -5.54 -5.83
CA GLY A 144 -7.69 -4.53 -4.87
C GLY A 144 -6.89 -5.11 -3.70
N CYS A 145 -6.31 -6.31 -3.81
CA CYS A 145 -5.54 -6.91 -2.73
C CYS A 145 -4.34 -7.75 -3.20
N ILE A 146 -3.31 -7.75 -2.35
CA ILE A 146 -2.10 -8.54 -2.54
C ILE A 146 -2.38 -10.01 -2.20
N ARG A 147 -1.87 -10.92 -3.03
CA ARG A 147 -2.03 -12.38 -2.91
C ARG A 147 -0.69 -13.09 -3.09
N ARG A 148 -0.65 -14.40 -2.81
CA ARG A 148 0.53 -15.25 -2.97
C ARG A 148 0.13 -16.59 -3.57
N GLU A 149 -0.17 -16.55 -4.87
CA GLU A 149 -0.64 -17.69 -5.64
C GLU A 149 0.52 -18.36 -6.38
N ASN A 150 1.38 -17.56 -7.02
CA ASN A 150 2.43 -18.08 -7.91
C ASN A 150 3.73 -18.48 -7.18
N SER A 151 4.08 -17.77 -6.10
CA SER A 151 5.28 -18.08 -5.32
C SER A 151 5.19 -17.60 -3.87
N ARG A 152 5.92 -18.29 -2.99
CA ARG A 152 6.06 -17.97 -1.56
C ARG A 152 7.49 -17.56 -1.16
N MET A 153 8.35 -17.31 -2.15
CA MET A 153 9.71 -16.80 -1.90
C MET A 153 9.66 -15.43 -1.22
N PRO A 154 10.62 -15.10 -0.33
CA PRO A 154 10.71 -13.78 0.29
C PRO A 154 10.71 -12.66 -0.77
N GLY A 155 9.91 -11.62 -0.57
CA GLY A 155 9.80 -10.48 -1.50
C GLY A 155 8.89 -10.69 -2.73
N TYR A 156 8.36 -11.90 -2.93
CA TYR A 156 7.41 -12.18 -4.01
C TYR A 156 5.96 -12.12 -3.52
N TYR A 157 5.17 -11.30 -4.22
CA TYR A 157 3.73 -11.13 -4.02
C TYR A 157 3.03 -10.83 -5.35
N ASP A 158 1.86 -11.44 -5.53
CA ASP A 158 0.93 -11.22 -6.65
C ASP A 158 -0.04 -10.07 -6.32
N GLY A 159 -0.62 -9.42 -7.33
CA GLY A 159 -1.56 -8.32 -7.14
C GLY A 159 -0.94 -6.98 -6.70
N ARG A 160 0.38 -6.83 -6.80
CA ARG A 160 1.08 -5.55 -6.59
C ARG A 160 0.83 -4.56 -7.74
N TYR A 161 0.93 -5.07 -8.96
CA TYR A 161 0.70 -4.31 -10.19
C TYR A 161 -0.79 -4.32 -10.53
N TRP A 162 -1.30 -3.15 -10.88
CA TRP A 162 -2.67 -2.95 -11.33
C TRP A 162 -2.66 -2.59 -12.83
N THR A 163 -3.82 -2.57 -13.45
CA THR A 163 -3.92 -2.23 -14.88
C THR A 163 -3.81 -0.73 -15.06
N LEU A 164 -2.91 -0.31 -15.95
CA LEU A 164 -2.71 1.10 -16.28
C LEU A 164 -3.93 1.67 -17.00
N TRP A 165 -4.41 2.83 -16.58
CA TRP A 165 -5.40 3.60 -17.32
C TRP A 165 -4.69 4.52 -18.31
N LYS A 166 -4.87 4.26 -19.61
CA LYS A 166 -4.23 4.99 -20.71
C LYS A 166 -2.70 5.05 -20.52
N LEU A 167 -2.12 6.24 -20.38
CA LEU A 167 -0.70 6.49 -20.20
C LEU A 167 -0.48 7.49 -19.06
N PRO A 168 0.73 7.54 -18.45
CA PRO A 168 1.08 8.61 -17.53
C PRO A 168 0.88 9.99 -18.20
N PHE A 169 0.44 10.97 -17.41
CA PHE A 169 0.07 12.29 -17.91
C PHE A 169 1.30 13.19 -18.11
N PHE A 170 2.16 12.82 -19.07
CA PHE A 170 3.39 13.55 -19.38
C PHE A 170 3.11 15.00 -19.77
N GLY A 171 3.82 15.94 -19.14
CA GLY A 171 3.68 17.37 -19.42
C GLY A 171 2.34 17.98 -18.99
N CYS A 172 1.53 17.27 -18.20
CA CYS A 172 0.31 17.82 -17.64
C CYS A 172 0.65 18.93 -16.63
N THR A 173 -0.01 20.08 -16.76
CA THR A 173 0.17 21.23 -15.86
C THR A 173 -1.09 21.56 -15.06
N ASP A 174 -2.22 20.94 -15.41
CA ASP A 174 -3.53 21.24 -14.85
C ASP A 174 -4.16 19.97 -14.27
N SER A 175 -4.47 20.00 -12.98
CA SER A 175 -5.12 18.88 -12.29
C SER A 175 -6.51 18.58 -12.82
N SER A 176 -7.18 19.55 -13.46
CA SER A 176 -8.50 19.34 -14.04
C SER A 176 -8.50 18.23 -15.11
N GLN A 177 -7.40 18.10 -15.87
CA GLN A 177 -7.24 17.06 -16.89
C GLN A 177 -7.23 15.66 -16.26
N VAL A 178 -6.44 15.49 -15.19
CA VAL A 178 -6.37 14.23 -14.45
C VAL A 178 -7.71 13.93 -13.77
N MET A 179 -8.39 14.93 -13.24
CA MET A 179 -9.71 14.77 -12.62
C MET A 179 -10.79 14.33 -13.62
N ASN A 180 -10.74 14.81 -14.86
CA ASN A 180 -11.67 14.37 -15.92
C ASN A 180 -11.44 12.89 -16.28
N GLU A 181 -10.18 12.48 -16.34
CA GLU A 181 -9.79 11.10 -16.63
C GLU A 181 -10.16 10.14 -15.50
N ILE A 182 -10.08 10.61 -14.24
CA ILE A 182 -10.61 9.87 -13.09
C ILE A 182 -12.11 9.63 -13.23
N LYS A 183 -12.88 10.63 -13.69
CA LYS A 183 -14.32 10.48 -13.90
C LYS A 183 -14.62 9.46 -15.01
N GLU A 184 -13.94 9.56 -16.14
CA GLU A 184 -14.07 8.60 -17.25
C GLU A 184 -13.73 7.17 -16.80
N CYS A 185 -12.67 7.00 -16.01
CA CYS A 185 -12.29 5.70 -15.45
C CYS A 185 -13.35 5.15 -14.49
N LYS A 186 -13.91 5.98 -13.61
CA LYS A 186 -15.01 5.61 -12.70
C LYS A 186 -16.28 5.20 -13.46
N GLU A 187 -16.60 5.90 -14.55
CA GLU A 187 -17.77 5.60 -15.39
C GLU A 187 -17.61 4.28 -16.16
N GLN A 188 -16.41 4.03 -16.71
CA GLN A 188 -16.12 2.81 -17.46
C GLN A 188 -16.01 1.57 -16.56
N TYR A 189 -15.44 1.74 -15.36
CA TYR A 189 -15.17 0.65 -14.41
C TYR A 189 -15.71 0.98 -13.01
N PRO A 190 -17.05 1.03 -12.82
CA PRO A 190 -17.65 1.40 -11.54
C PRO A 190 -17.34 0.40 -10.41
N ASN A 191 -17.08 -0.85 -10.76
CA ASN A 191 -16.80 -1.97 -9.85
C ASN A 191 -15.29 -2.19 -9.61
N ALA A 192 -14.42 -1.32 -10.10
CA ALA A 192 -12.99 -1.42 -9.87
C ALA A 192 -12.51 -0.51 -8.73
N TYR A 193 -11.41 -0.88 -8.09
CA TYR A 193 -10.60 0.04 -7.30
C TYR A 193 -9.78 0.90 -8.25
N ILE A 194 -9.70 2.20 -7.99
CA ILE A 194 -8.90 3.13 -8.80
C ILE A 194 -7.95 3.87 -7.86
N ARG A 195 -6.67 3.93 -8.23
CA ARG A 195 -5.63 4.67 -7.51
C ARG A 195 -4.91 5.63 -8.46
N CYS A 196 -4.42 6.73 -7.89
CA CYS A 196 -3.51 7.64 -8.58
C CYS A 196 -2.11 7.47 -8.01
N LEU A 197 -1.14 7.46 -8.91
CA LEU A 197 0.28 7.35 -8.63
C LEU A 197 1.00 8.56 -9.21
N ALA A 198 2.19 8.84 -8.70
CA ALA A 198 3.08 9.85 -9.25
C ALA A 198 4.49 9.29 -9.39
N PHE A 199 5.09 9.48 -10.57
CA PHE A 199 6.45 9.08 -10.87
C PHE A 199 7.40 10.27 -10.85
N ASP A 200 8.54 10.07 -10.18
CA ASP A 200 9.68 10.98 -10.17
C ASP A 200 10.72 10.42 -11.14
N ASP A 201 10.92 11.13 -12.25
CA ASP A 201 11.85 10.75 -13.32
C ASP A 201 13.30 10.95 -12.90
N HIS A 202 13.60 12.01 -12.13
CA HIS A 202 14.95 12.25 -11.62
C HIS A 202 15.44 11.15 -10.68
N ARG A 203 14.55 10.64 -9.82
CA ARG A 203 14.86 9.56 -8.87
C ARG A 203 14.58 8.16 -9.41
N HIS A 204 13.97 8.05 -10.58
CA HIS A 204 13.50 6.80 -11.19
C HIS A 204 12.64 5.95 -10.24
N MET A 205 11.69 6.59 -9.54
CA MET A 205 10.85 5.89 -8.57
C MET A 205 9.41 6.38 -8.58
N GLN A 206 8.51 5.50 -8.13
CA GLN A 206 7.17 5.92 -7.74
C GLN A 206 7.24 6.70 -6.43
N ALA A 207 6.90 7.98 -6.48
CA ALA A 207 7.01 8.90 -5.35
C ALA A 207 5.76 8.95 -4.47
N MET A 208 4.59 8.74 -5.06
CA MET A 208 3.32 8.78 -4.35
C MET A 208 2.33 7.78 -4.95
N ALA A 209 1.48 7.20 -4.10
CA ALA A 209 0.27 6.51 -4.53
C ALA A 209 -0.79 6.57 -3.44
N PHE A 210 -2.04 6.77 -3.84
CA PHE A 210 -3.20 6.81 -2.96
C PHE A 210 -4.46 6.39 -3.71
N LEU A 211 -5.43 5.85 -2.97
CA LEU A 211 -6.68 5.35 -3.53
C LEU A 211 -7.67 6.49 -3.78
N ILE A 212 -8.35 6.45 -4.93
CA ILE A 212 -9.37 7.43 -5.34
C ILE A 212 -10.79 6.84 -5.28
N HIS A 213 -10.97 5.61 -5.76
CA HIS A 213 -12.29 4.98 -5.87
C HIS A 213 -12.28 3.60 -5.22
N LYS A 214 -13.39 3.28 -4.54
CA LYS A 214 -13.69 1.95 -4.02
C LYS A 214 -14.98 1.48 -4.68
N PRO A 215 -15.05 0.23 -5.14
CA PRO A 215 -16.30 -0.32 -5.60
C PRO A 215 -17.32 -0.35 -4.45
N PRO A 216 -18.62 -0.21 -4.76
CA PRO A 216 -19.67 -0.38 -3.78
C PRO A 216 -19.59 -1.78 -3.17
N SER A 217 -19.59 -1.87 -1.85
CA SER A 217 -19.70 -3.16 -1.15
C SER A 217 -21.05 -3.79 -1.47
N THR A 218 -21.01 -4.91 -2.21
CA THR A 218 -22.16 -5.80 -2.41
C THR A 218 -22.57 -6.45 -1.09
#